data_AF-A0AA48MBH6-F1
#
_entry.id   AF-A0AA48MBH6-F1
#
_cell.length_a   1.000
_cell.length_b   1.000
_cell.length_c   1.000
_cell.angle_alpha   90.00
_cell.angle_beta   90.00
_cell.angle_gamma   90.00
#
_symmetry.space_group_name_H-M   'P 1'
#
loop_
_entity.id
_entity.type
_entity.pdbx_description
1 polymer ?
#
loop_
_entity_poly.entity_id
_entity_poly.type
_entity_poly.pdbx_seq_one_letter_code
_entity_poly.pdbx_strand_id
1 'polypeptide(L)'
;MQVRYLNLFRIAVVRDMSDEISILPIQSFYSLNDCVVAAELLNKVPLVMRFEPVLSDDECQQLIEAAASRLKESRLVNKVVSQIRSSRGMFFEEEENPLIRRIERRISELMNVPIEHAEGLQVLHYAPGQEYKAHHDFFRPNTPSAKNNRISTLVIYLNDVEEGGETVFPLLRLSVKPKRGSAVYFEYFYRDQALNDLTLHSSVPVVRGEKWVATQWMRRQRVRSLGLIPNPA
;
A
#
# COMPACT_ATOMS: atom_id res chain seq x y z
N MET A 1 2.61 -4.37 -29.87
CA MET A 1 1.17 -4.02 -29.88
C MET A 1 0.49 -4.27 -28.53
N GLN A 2 0.77 -5.38 -27.83
CA GLN A 2 0.18 -5.73 -26.51
C GLN A 2 0.38 -4.72 -25.37
N VAL A 3 1.56 -4.11 -25.23
CA VAL A 3 1.89 -3.19 -24.11
C VAL A 3 1.04 -1.91 -24.11
N ARG A 4 0.67 -1.39 -25.30
CA ARG A 4 -0.23 -0.21 -25.41
C ARG A 4 -1.67 -0.53 -25.01
N TYR A 5 -2.14 -1.76 -25.24
CA TYR A 5 -3.49 -2.19 -24.85
C TYR A 5 -3.62 -2.41 -23.34
N LEU A 6 -2.59 -2.97 -22.68
CA LEU A 6 -2.53 -3.10 -21.21
C LEU A 6 -2.59 -1.74 -20.50
N ASN A 7 -1.89 -0.72 -21.03
CA ASN A 7 -1.95 0.64 -20.46
C ASN A 7 -3.31 1.32 -20.65
N LEU A 8 -4.00 1.10 -21.78
CA LEU A 8 -5.35 1.62 -21.98
C LEU A 8 -6.38 0.95 -21.06
N PHE A 9 -6.24 -0.36 -20.80
CA PHE A 9 -7.06 -1.08 -19.82
C PHE A 9 -6.84 -0.57 -18.39
N ARG A 10 -5.59 -0.34 -17.97
CA ARG A 10 -5.26 0.21 -16.63
C ARG A 10 -5.82 1.61 -16.41
N ILE A 11 -5.87 2.45 -17.45
CA ILE A 11 -6.45 3.80 -17.39
C ILE A 11 -8.00 3.75 -17.33
N ALA A 12 -8.61 2.74 -17.96
CA ALA A 12 -10.07 2.57 -17.97
C ALA A 12 -10.63 2.10 -16.62
N VAL A 13 -9.91 1.24 -15.89
CA VAL A 13 -10.30 0.73 -14.56
C VAL A 13 -10.56 1.86 -13.55
N VAL A 14 -9.86 2.99 -13.66
CA VAL A 14 -10.02 4.11 -12.71
C VAL A 14 -11.20 5.03 -13.06
N ARG A 15 -11.79 4.91 -14.26
CA ARG A 15 -12.73 5.91 -14.81
C ARG A 15 -14.20 5.52 -14.73
N ASP A 16 -14.54 4.22 -14.71
CA ASP A 16 -15.93 3.80 -14.65
C ASP A 16 -16.05 2.38 -14.11
N MET A 17 -16.29 2.24 -12.81
CA MET A 17 -16.52 0.94 -12.18
C MET A 17 -17.96 0.86 -11.70
N SER A 18 -18.66 -0.20 -12.12
CA SER A 18 -19.96 -0.64 -11.62
C SER A 18 -19.83 -1.24 -10.20
N ASP A 19 -20.96 -1.51 -9.53
CA ASP A 19 -21.05 -1.75 -8.08
C ASP A 19 -20.27 -2.98 -7.54
N GLU A 20 -19.67 -3.81 -8.40
CA GLU A 20 -19.00 -5.09 -8.01
C GLU A 20 -17.61 -5.33 -8.62
N ILE A 21 -17.06 -4.41 -9.42
CA ILE A 21 -15.78 -4.67 -10.09
C ILE A 21 -14.62 -4.19 -9.21
N SER A 22 -13.69 -5.10 -8.90
CA SER A 22 -12.43 -4.78 -8.24
C SER A 22 -11.43 -4.13 -9.19
N ILE A 23 -10.57 -3.24 -8.66
CA ILE A 23 -9.46 -2.64 -9.42
C ILE A 23 -8.49 -3.75 -9.86
N LEU A 24 -8.24 -4.66 -8.92
CA LEU A 24 -7.37 -5.81 -9.09
C LEU A 24 -8.18 -7.04 -9.55
N PRO A 25 -7.90 -7.62 -10.73
CA PRO A 25 -8.49 -8.90 -11.09
C PRO A 25 -7.98 -10.00 -10.15
N ILE A 26 -8.87 -10.79 -9.55
CA ILE A 26 -8.53 -11.85 -8.59
C ILE A 26 -7.87 -13.02 -9.33
N GLN A 27 -6.62 -13.33 -8.96
CA GLN A 27 -5.83 -14.44 -9.52
C GLN A 27 -5.01 -15.10 -8.39
N SER A 28 -4.62 -16.36 -8.57
CA SER A 28 -3.71 -17.05 -7.63
C SER A 28 -2.23 -16.69 -7.85
N PHE A 29 -1.89 -16.18 -9.03
CA PHE A 29 -0.53 -15.78 -9.41
C PHE A 29 -0.59 -14.54 -10.30
N TYR A 30 0.33 -13.61 -10.06
CA TYR A 30 0.51 -12.41 -10.89
C TYR A 30 1.90 -12.45 -11.50
N SER A 31 1.97 -12.56 -12.83
CA SER A 31 3.22 -12.45 -13.58
C SER A 31 3.52 -10.97 -13.82
N LEU A 32 4.50 -10.44 -13.11
CA LEU A 32 5.02 -9.09 -13.26
C LEU A 32 6.23 -9.10 -14.18
N ASN A 33 6.73 -7.92 -14.55
CA ASN A 33 7.88 -7.83 -15.46
C ASN A 33 9.17 -8.45 -14.90
N ASP A 34 9.36 -8.46 -13.57
CA ASP A 34 10.58 -8.94 -12.93
C ASP A 34 10.40 -10.13 -11.98
N CYS A 35 9.17 -10.50 -11.64
CA CYS A 35 8.88 -11.65 -10.77
C CYS A 35 7.47 -12.22 -10.96
N VAL A 36 7.21 -13.37 -10.33
CA VAL A 36 5.87 -13.93 -10.17
C VAL A 36 5.50 -13.87 -8.69
N VAL A 37 4.33 -13.31 -8.39
CA VAL A 37 3.82 -13.16 -7.02
C VAL A 37 2.65 -14.12 -6.82
N ALA A 38 2.73 -15.02 -5.83
CA ALA A 38 1.59 -15.84 -5.45
C ALA A 38 0.60 -15.02 -4.63
N ALA A 39 -0.68 -15.35 -4.73
CA ALA A 39 -1.75 -14.59 -4.14
C ALA A 39 -2.84 -15.47 -3.52
N GLU A 40 -3.33 -15.04 -2.37
CA GLU A 40 -4.39 -15.68 -1.61
C GLU A 40 -5.53 -14.68 -1.41
N LEU A 41 -6.76 -15.12 -1.72
CA LEU A 41 -7.97 -14.34 -1.49
C LEU A 41 -8.36 -14.44 -0.01
N LEU A 42 -8.32 -13.31 0.70
CA LEU A 42 -8.72 -13.24 2.12
C LEU A 42 -10.16 -12.76 2.30
N ASN A 43 -10.60 -11.82 1.45
CA ASN A 43 -12.00 -11.39 1.37
C ASN A 43 -12.33 -10.97 -0.06
N LYS A 44 -13.53 -11.29 -0.54
CA LYS A 44 -13.93 -11.00 -1.92
C LYS A 44 -14.43 -9.58 -2.13
N VAL A 45 -15.29 -9.09 -1.22
CA VAL A 45 -15.91 -7.76 -1.30
C VAL A 45 -16.06 -7.20 0.13
N PRO A 46 -15.41 -6.08 0.48
CA PRO A 46 -14.33 -5.43 -0.25
C PRO A 46 -13.12 -6.36 -0.45
N LEU A 47 -12.43 -6.24 -1.56
CA LEU A 47 -11.32 -7.13 -1.89
C LEU A 47 -10.16 -6.94 -0.91
N VAL A 48 -9.74 -8.04 -0.29
CA VAL A 48 -8.51 -8.15 0.49
C VAL A 48 -7.73 -9.36 0.00
N MET A 49 -6.49 -9.13 -0.42
CA MET A 49 -5.58 -10.16 -0.94
C MET A 49 -4.31 -10.20 -0.10
N ARG A 50 -3.77 -11.39 0.12
CA ARG A 50 -2.37 -11.58 0.56
C ARG A 50 -1.51 -11.90 -0.64
N PHE A 51 -0.32 -11.34 -0.68
CA PHE A 51 0.69 -11.58 -1.70
C PHE A 51 1.98 -12.10 -1.09
N GLU A 52 2.60 -13.08 -1.74
CA GLU A 52 3.81 -13.70 -1.21
C GLU A 52 4.71 -14.35 -2.27
N PRO A 53 6.01 -14.01 -2.32
CA PRO A 53 6.62 -12.75 -1.87
C PRO A 53 6.40 -11.63 -2.90
N VAL A 54 6.28 -10.38 -2.43
CA VAL A 54 6.32 -9.16 -3.26
C VAL A 54 7.74 -8.60 -3.37
N LEU A 55 8.48 -8.65 -2.26
CA LEU A 55 9.89 -8.23 -2.17
C LEU A 55 10.78 -9.41 -1.77
N SER A 56 12.01 -9.42 -2.24
CA SER A 56 13.03 -10.34 -1.73
C SER A 56 13.50 -9.92 -0.33
N ASP A 57 14.12 -10.85 0.40
CA ASP A 57 14.73 -10.54 1.71
C ASP A 57 15.78 -9.43 1.62
N ASP A 58 16.55 -9.39 0.54
CA ASP A 58 17.55 -8.37 0.26
C ASP A 58 16.92 -7.00 -0.01
N GLU A 59 15.85 -6.94 -0.79
CA GLU A 59 15.09 -5.68 -1.01
C GLU A 59 14.45 -5.17 0.29
N CYS A 60 13.92 -6.07 1.13
CA CYS A 60 13.41 -5.71 2.44
C CYS A 60 14.50 -5.09 3.33
N GLN A 61 15.67 -5.71 3.39
CA GLN A 61 16.79 -5.23 4.18
C GLN A 61 17.30 -3.87 3.67
N GLN A 62 17.48 -3.72 2.36
CA GLN A 62 17.92 -2.45 1.78
C GLN A 62 16.92 -1.31 2.02
N LEU A 63 15.61 -1.58 1.98
CA LEU A 63 14.59 -0.59 2.33
C LEU A 63 14.68 -0.14 3.79
N ILE A 64 14.87 -1.09 4.73
CA ILE A 64 15.04 -0.78 6.15
C ILE A 64 16.28 0.10 6.34
N GLU A 65 17.42 -0.29 5.76
CA GLU A 65 18.69 0.45 5.88
C GLU A 65 18.58 1.87 5.31
N ALA A 66 17.99 2.02 4.13
CA ALA A 66 17.79 3.31 3.49
C ALA A 66 16.84 4.24 4.28
N ALA A 67 15.92 3.66 5.06
CA ALA A 67 14.93 4.41 5.84
C ALA A 67 15.36 4.72 7.28
N ALA A 68 16.14 3.84 7.92
CA ALA A 68 16.35 3.84 9.37
C ALA A 68 16.86 5.17 9.93
N SER A 69 17.83 5.80 9.25
CA SER A 69 18.42 7.09 9.67
C SER A 69 17.51 8.29 9.42
N ARG A 70 16.44 8.13 8.63
CA ARG A 70 15.51 9.19 8.20
C ARG A 70 14.18 9.17 8.95
N LEU A 71 13.91 8.13 9.72
CA LEU A 71 12.67 7.94 10.47
C LEU A 71 12.43 9.07 11.48
N LYS A 72 11.25 9.68 11.40
CA LYS A 72 10.78 10.70 12.36
C LYS A 72 9.53 10.19 13.07
N GLU A 73 9.29 10.66 14.29
CA GLU A 73 8.02 10.39 14.99
C GLU A 73 6.82 10.78 14.13
N SER A 74 5.83 9.88 14.01
CA SER A 74 4.62 10.13 13.24
C SER A 74 3.75 11.21 13.88
N ARG A 75 3.95 12.47 13.49
CA ARG A 75 3.10 13.60 13.89
C ARG A 75 2.07 13.88 12.80
N LEU A 76 0.79 13.97 13.16
CA LEU A 76 -0.20 14.64 12.30
C LEU A 76 -0.05 16.15 12.47
N VAL A 77 -0.46 16.90 11.43
CA VAL A 77 -0.49 18.37 11.44
C VAL A 77 -1.30 18.83 12.67
N ASN A 78 -0.67 19.68 13.49
CA ASN A 78 -0.98 20.07 14.88
C ASN A 78 -0.17 19.29 15.91
N LYS A 79 0.73 20.02 16.61
CA LYS A 79 1.79 19.58 17.55
C LYS A 79 1.32 18.77 18.79
N VAL A 80 0.30 17.92 18.66
CA VAL A 80 -0.11 16.94 19.66
C VAL A 80 0.39 15.58 19.16
N VAL A 81 1.17 14.89 19.99
CA VAL A 81 1.60 13.51 19.70
C VAL A 81 0.36 12.68 19.40
N SER A 82 0.33 12.04 18.23
CA SER A 82 -0.83 11.26 17.78
C SER A 82 -1.07 10.10 18.75
N GLN A 83 -2.20 10.12 19.47
CA GLN A 83 -2.67 8.95 20.23
C GLN A 83 -3.19 7.83 19.31
N ILE A 84 -3.32 8.09 18.01
CA ILE A 84 -3.87 7.16 17.01
C ILE A 84 -2.74 6.31 16.41
N ARG A 85 -1.53 6.87 16.24
CA ARG A 85 -0.38 6.18 15.64
C ARG A 85 0.90 6.55 16.39
N SER A 86 1.55 5.54 16.95
CA SER A 86 2.76 5.71 17.78
C SER A 86 4.04 5.24 17.09
N SER A 87 4.03 5.01 15.76
CA SER A 87 5.20 4.59 14.98
C SER A 87 6.09 5.75 14.54
N ARG A 88 7.31 5.41 14.12
CA ARG A 88 8.16 6.33 13.35
C ARG A 88 7.98 6.08 11.85
N GLY A 89 8.11 7.12 11.03
CA GLY A 89 7.91 7.03 9.59
C GLY A 89 8.72 8.00 8.76
N MET A 90 8.84 7.69 7.47
CA MET A 90 9.44 8.53 6.43
C MET A 90 8.84 8.19 5.07
N PHE A 91 8.92 9.11 4.11
CA PHE A 91 8.55 8.90 2.70
C PHE A 91 9.79 8.99 1.81
N PHE A 92 9.94 8.03 0.90
CA PHE A 92 10.92 8.15 -0.18
C PHE A 92 10.39 9.15 -1.21
N GLU A 93 11.29 9.91 -1.82
CA GLU A 93 10.94 10.75 -2.97
C GLU A 93 10.68 9.87 -4.21
N GLU A 94 9.95 10.42 -5.18
CA GLU A 94 9.64 9.72 -6.42
C GLU A 94 10.92 9.34 -7.17
N GLU A 95 11.05 8.06 -7.53
CA GLU A 95 12.22 7.52 -8.22
C GLU A 95 13.58 7.84 -7.54
N GLU A 96 13.60 8.04 -6.21
CA GLU A 96 14.76 8.55 -5.45
C GLU A 96 16.07 7.81 -5.76
N ASN A 97 15.99 6.50 -5.96
CA ASN A 97 17.12 5.67 -6.37
C ASN A 97 16.64 4.43 -7.17
N PRO A 98 17.57 3.64 -7.76
CA PRO A 98 17.21 2.47 -8.55
C PRO A 98 16.41 1.39 -7.82
N LEU A 99 16.62 1.21 -6.50
CA LEU A 99 15.85 0.27 -5.68
C LEU A 99 14.39 0.73 -5.59
N ILE A 100 14.15 1.98 -5.16
CA ILE A 100 12.80 2.56 -5.03
C ILE A 100 12.07 2.54 -6.37
N ARG A 101 12.74 2.95 -7.46
CA ARG A 101 12.17 2.92 -8.81
C ARG A 101 11.71 1.52 -9.22
N ARG A 102 12.49 0.48 -8.91
CA ARG A 102 12.15 -0.91 -9.23
C ARG A 102 10.95 -1.39 -8.42
N ILE A 103 10.96 -1.13 -7.11
CA ILE A 103 9.90 -1.53 -6.19
C ILE A 103 8.58 -0.83 -6.52
N GLU A 104 8.57 0.48 -6.73
CA GLU A 104 7.34 1.22 -7.07
C GLU A 104 6.74 0.78 -8.41
N ARG A 105 7.57 0.43 -9.40
CA ARG A 105 7.10 -0.15 -10.68
C ARG A 105 6.46 -1.51 -10.47
N ARG A 106 7.09 -2.40 -9.71
CA ARG A 106 6.52 -3.71 -9.36
C ARG A 106 5.20 -3.57 -8.63
N ILE A 107 5.12 -2.67 -7.65
CA ILE A 107 3.89 -2.39 -6.90
C ILE A 107 2.79 -1.83 -7.81
N SER A 108 3.11 -0.89 -8.69
CA SER A 108 2.15 -0.34 -9.67
C SER A 108 1.61 -1.41 -10.60
N GLU A 109 2.47 -2.32 -11.07
CA GLU A 109 2.04 -3.47 -11.88
C GLU A 109 1.13 -4.42 -11.11
N LEU A 110 1.51 -4.75 -9.87
CA LEU A 110 0.77 -5.65 -9.00
C LEU A 110 -0.59 -5.08 -8.60
N MET A 111 -0.67 -3.82 -8.22
CA MET A 111 -1.93 -3.16 -7.81
C MET A 111 -2.83 -2.81 -9.00
N ASN A 112 -2.38 -3.05 -10.23
CA ASN A 112 -3.08 -2.73 -11.47
C ASN A 112 -3.46 -1.23 -11.61
N VAL A 113 -2.64 -0.33 -11.06
CA VAL A 113 -2.86 1.12 -11.12
C VAL A 113 -1.57 1.80 -11.62
N PRO A 114 -1.65 2.74 -12.59
CA PRO A 114 -0.46 3.42 -13.10
C PRO A 114 0.35 4.14 -12.01
N ILE A 115 1.69 4.11 -12.13
CA ILE A 115 2.61 4.65 -11.12
C ILE A 115 2.40 6.15 -10.88
N GLU A 116 1.83 6.89 -11.82
CA GLU A 116 1.54 8.32 -11.67
C GLU A 116 0.48 8.60 -10.60
N HIS A 117 -0.26 7.57 -10.17
CA HIS A 117 -1.26 7.64 -9.10
C HIS A 117 -0.66 7.27 -7.73
N ALA A 118 0.57 6.77 -7.69
CA ALA A 118 1.22 6.37 -6.45
C ALA A 118 1.64 7.60 -5.64
N GLU A 119 1.32 7.63 -4.34
CA GLU A 119 2.04 8.50 -3.40
C GLU A 119 3.50 8.03 -3.24
N GLY A 120 4.37 8.78 -2.55
CA GLY A 120 5.70 8.26 -2.23
C GLY A 120 5.63 7.01 -1.35
N LEU A 121 6.56 6.06 -1.54
CA LEU A 121 6.64 4.85 -0.72
C LEU A 121 6.94 5.25 0.74
N GLN A 122 6.01 4.93 1.66
CA GLN A 122 6.20 5.21 3.09
C GLN A 122 6.85 4.02 3.77
N VAL A 123 7.88 4.24 4.59
CA VAL A 123 8.39 3.22 5.53
C VAL A 123 8.00 3.60 6.95
N LEU A 124 7.52 2.62 7.71
CA LEU A 124 7.12 2.75 9.12
C LEU A 124 7.85 1.71 9.98
N HIS A 125 8.19 2.11 11.20
CA HIS A 125 8.77 1.26 12.24
C HIS A 125 7.92 1.30 13.51
N TYR A 126 7.61 0.12 14.05
CA TYR A 126 6.92 -0.08 15.32
C TYR A 126 7.83 -0.89 16.27
N ALA A 127 8.19 -0.26 17.39
CA ALA A 127 8.82 -0.91 18.53
C ALA A 127 7.76 -1.67 19.39
N PRO A 128 8.18 -2.52 20.34
CA PRO A 128 7.26 -3.14 21.29
C PRO A 128 6.30 -2.13 21.94
N GLY A 129 5.02 -2.48 21.99
CA GLY A 129 3.92 -1.66 22.48
C GLY A 129 3.40 -0.62 21.48
N GLN A 130 4.10 -0.33 20.39
CA GLN A 130 3.62 0.64 19.39
C GLN A 130 2.57 0.02 18.46
N GLU A 131 1.59 0.83 18.07
CA GLU A 131 0.43 0.40 17.29
C GLU A 131 -0.05 1.51 16.33
N TYR A 132 -1.01 1.14 15.49
CA TYR A 132 -1.84 2.10 14.75
C TYR A 132 -3.30 1.72 14.97
N LYS A 133 -4.04 2.57 15.70
CA LYS A 133 -5.47 2.43 15.95
C LYS A 133 -6.25 2.32 14.64
N ALA A 134 -7.46 1.75 14.77
CA ALA A 134 -8.36 1.54 13.65
C ALA A 134 -8.62 2.85 12.88
N HIS A 135 -8.41 2.82 11.57
CA HIS A 135 -8.56 3.97 10.70
C HIS A 135 -8.90 3.53 9.26
N HIS A 136 -9.28 4.51 8.46
CA HIS A 136 -9.41 4.38 7.01
C HIS A 136 -8.23 5.08 6.34
N ASP A 137 -7.76 4.51 5.25
CA ASP A 137 -6.70 5.13 4.46
C ASP A 137 -7.22 6.23 3.53
N PHE A 138 -8.49 6.13 3.09
CA PHE A 138 -9.15 7.20 2.35
C PHE A 138 -9.43 8.41 3.24
N PHE A 139 -9.34 9.60 2.65
CA PHE A 139 -9.63 10.85 3.31
C PHE A 139 -11.13 11.06 3.46
N ARG A 140 -11.55 11.72 4.55
CA ARG A 140 -12.95 12.08 4.77
C ARG A 140 -13.45 13.07 3.69
N PRO A 141 -14.71 12.97 3.22
CA PRO A 141 -15.25 13.74 2.08
C PRO A 141 -15.04 15.26 2.14
N ASN A 142 -14.98 15.85 3.33
CA ASN A 142 -14.89 17.30 3.53
C ASN A 142 -13.44 17.82 3.66
N THR A 143 -12.45 17.05 3.21
CA THR A 143 -11.04 17.47 3.22
C THR A 143 -10.58 17.80 1.79
N PRO A 144 -9.64 18.75 1.59
CA PRO A 144 -9.09 19.02 0.25
C PRO A 144 -8.55 17.78 -0.45
N SER A 145 -7.94 16.87 0.32
CA SER A 145 -7.38 15.60 -0.17
C SER A 145 -8.44 14.64 -0.73
N ALA A 146 -9.71 14.73 -0.32
CA ALA A 146 -10.77 13.86 -0.81
C ALA A 146 -11.16 14.10 -2.27
N LYS A 147 -10.83 15.28 -2.85
CA LYS A 147 -11.03 15.56 -4.29
C LYS A 147 -10.30 14.55 -5.19
N ASN A 148 -9.11 14.16 -4.77
CA ASN A 148 -8.32 13.09 -5.36
C ASN A 148 -8.00 12.04 -4.27
N ASN A 149 -9.02 11.30 -3.85
CA ASN A 149 -8.89 10.37 -2.75
C ASN A 149 -7.99 9.16 -3.08
N ARG A 150 -7.55 8.46 -2.05
CA ARG A 150 -6.92 7.14 -2.19
C ARG A 150 -7.98 6.11 -2.57
N ILE A 151 -7.59 5.09 -3.32
CA ILE A 151 -8.48 4.04 -3.85
C ILE A 151 -8.07 2.64 -3.39
N SER A 152 -6.79 2.44 -3.06
CA SER A 152 -6.26 1.16 -2.60
C SER A 152 -4.92 1.34 -1.88
N THR A 153 -4.60 0.34 -1.07
CA THR A 153 -3.38 0.28 -0.26
C THR A 153 -2.69 -1.07 -0.46
N LEU A 154 -1.36 -1.04 -0.50
CA LEU A 154 -0.51 -2.21 -0.32
C LEU A 154 0.40 -1.99 0.89
N VAL A 155 0.28 -2.85 1.90
CA VAL A 155 1.18 -2.87 3.07
C VAL A 155 2.11 -4.08 2.92
N ILE A 156 3.39 -3.82 2.72
CA ILE A 156 4.45 -4.82 2.57
C ILE A 156 5.18 -4.96 3.90
N TYR A 157 5.35 -6.18 4.39
CA TYR A 157 6.08 -6.46 5.62
C TYR A 157 7.58 -6.65 5.30
N LEU A 158 8.43 -5.84 5.92
CA LEU A 158 9.88 -5.84 5.64
C LEU A 158 10.65 -6.80 6.57
N ASN A 159 10.01 -7.29 7.62
CA ASN A 159 10.56 -8.32 8.49
C ASN A 159 9.44 -9.20 9.08
N ASP A 160 9.84 -10.37 9.56
CA ASP A 160 9.00 -11.19 10.42
C ASP A 160 8.89 -10.53 11.80
N VAL A 161 7.69 -10.59 12.37
CA VAL A 161 7.41 -10.11 13.73
C VAL A 161 7.24 -11.30 14.64
N GLU A 162 7.93 -11.31 15.77
CA GLU A 162 7.99 -12.45 16.67
C GLU A 162 6.64 -12.69 17.37
N GLU A 163 5.99 -11.62 17.84
CA GLU A 163 4.64 -11.67 18.43
C GLU A 163 3.92 -10.32 18.26
N GLY A 164 2.63 -10.36 17.89
CA GLY A 164 1.82 -9.18 17.65
C GLY A 164 2.08 -8.54 16.28
N GLY A 165 1.72 -7.25 16.15
CA GLY A 165 1.95 -6.49 14.93
C GLY A 165 1.07 -6.87 13.72
N GLU A 166 0.04 -7.68 13.89
CA GLU A 166 -0.89 -8.02 12.81
C GLU A 166 -1.62 -6.80 12.23
N THR A 167 -1.90 -6.86 10.92
CA THR A 167 -2.84 -5.95 10.29
C THR A 167 -4.25 -6.55 10.41
N VAL A 168 -5.12 -5.90 11.16
CA VAL A 168 -6.46 -6.41 11.50
C VAL A 168 -7.53 -5.57 10.82
N PHE A 169 -8.49 -6.23 10.18
CA PHE A 169 -9.72 -5.66 9.64
C PHE A 169 -10.89 -6.09 10.55
N PRO A 170 -11.21 -5.34 11.62
CA PRO A 170 -12.15 -5.79 12.64
C PRO A 170 -13.55 -6.06 12.08
N LEU A 171 -14.00 -5.26 11.12
CA LEU A 171 -15.33 -5.42 10.52
C LEU A 171 -15.45 -6.64 9.60
N LEU A 172 -14.31 -7.13 9.08
CA LEU A 172 -14.21 -8.35 8.29
C LEU A 172 -13.83 -9.58 9.11
N ARG A 173 -13.54 -9.41 10.42
CA ARG A 173 -13.00 -10.46 11.30
C ARG A 173 -11.75 -11.14 10.72
N LEU A 174 -10.92 -10.36 10.03
CA LEU A 174 -9.73 -10.80 9.33
C LEU A 174 -8.48 -10.24 10.01
N SER A 175 -7.42 -11.06 10.08
CA SER A 175 -6.11 -10.66 10.60
C SER A 175 -5.00 -11.22 9.72
N VAL A 176 -4.02 -10.39 9.38
CA VAL A 176 -2.87 -10.76 8.55
C VAL A 176 -1.60 -10.64 9.38
N LYS A 177 -0.92 -11.77 9.56
CA LYS A 177 0.37 -11.83 10.26
C LYS A 177 1.49 -11.29 9.38
N PRO A 178 2.39 -10.45 9.92
CA PRO A 178 3.58 -10.02 9.20
C PRO A 178 4.46 -11.21 8.85
N LYS A 179 4.84 -11.29 7.57
CA LYS A 179 5.87 -12.21 7.09
C LYS A 179 6.76 -11.45 6.12
N ARG A 180 8.08 -11.51 6.30
CA ARG A 180 9.03 -10.77 5.46
C ARG A 180 8.75 -11.00 3.97
N GLY A 181 8.76 -9.90 3.20
CA GLY A 181 8.53 -9.90 1.76
C GLY A 181 7.07 -10.06 1.35
N SER A 182 6.19 -10.56 2.23
CA SER A 182 4.75 -10.65 1.95
C SER A 182 4.05 -9.30 2.05
N ALA A 183 2.86 -9.20 1.50
CA ALA A 183 2.05 -7.99 1.57
C ALA A 183 0.56 -8.30 1.73
N VAL A 184 -0.17 -7.33 2.27
CA VAL A 184 -1.64 -7.29 2.21
C VAL A 184 -2.08 -6.13 1.32
N TYR A 185 -2.93 -6.45 0.37
CA TYR A 185 -3.61 -5.49 -0.51
C TYR A 185 -5.07 -5.39 -0.13
N PHE A 186 -5.60 -4.17 -0.18
CA PHE A 186 -7.03 -3.92 -0.04
C PHE A 186 -7.41 -2.64 -0.79
N GLU A 187 -8.65 -2.61 -1.28
CA GLU A 187 -9.20 -1.51 -2.05
C GLU A 187 -10.52 -1.01 -1.45
N TYR A 188 -10.78 0.28 -1.64
CA TYR A 188 -11.89 1.01 -1.04
C TYR A 188 -12.40 2.09 -2.00
N PHE A 189 -12.64 1.67 -3.25
CA PHE A 189 -13.18 2.51 -4.31
C PHE A 189 -14.49 1.96 -4.88
N TYR A 190 -15.33 1.42 -4.00
CA TYR A 190 -16.67 0.98 -4.32
C TYR A 190 -17.64 2.17 -4.35
N ARG A 191 -18.68 2.07 -5.18
CA ARG A 191 -19.79 3.02 -5.19
C ARG A 191 -20.57 2.99 -3.88
N ASP A 192 -20.77 1.80 -3.32
CA ASP A 192 -21.35 1.63 -1.99
C ASP A 192 -20.32 1.98 -0.90
N GLN A 193 -20.58 3.07 -0.19
CA GLN A 193 -19.73 3.52 0.90
C GLN A 193 -19.65 2.50 2.04
N ALA A 194 -20.69 1.68 2.26
CA ALA A 194 -20.66 0.65 3.29
C ALA A 194 -19.55 -0.37 3.04
N LEU A 195 -19.27 -0.71 1.77
CA LEU A 195 -18.16 -1.59 1.40
C LEU A 195 -16.79 -0.95 1.69
N ASN A 196 -16.65 0.35 1.41
CA ASN A 196 -15.42 1.09 1.73
C ASN A 196 -15.21 1.16 3.25
N ASP A 197 -16.29 1.34 4.02
CA ASP A 197 -16.20 1.44 5.49
C ASP A 197 -15.73 0.13 6.14
N LEU A 198 -16.04 -1.03 5.53
CA LEU A 198 -15.56 -2.35 5.97
C LEU A 198 -14.03 -2.50 5.90
N THR A 199 -13.32 -1.65 5.13
CA THR A 199 -11.84 -1.67 5.10
C THR A 199 -11.19 -0.92 6.25
N LEU A 200 -11.96 -0.56 7.30
CA LEU A 200 -11.42 -0.12 8.57
C LEU A 200 -10.36 -1.12 9.04
N HIS A 201 -9.16 -0.64 9.33
CA HIS A 201 -8.05 -1.52 9.71
C HIS A 201 -7.11 -0.87 10.72
N SER A 202 -6.34 -1.71 11.41
CA SER A 202 -5.37 -1.31 12.43
C SER A 202 -4.11 -2.15 12.35
N SER A 203 -2.99 -1.63 12.85
CA SER A 203 -1.85 -2.46 13.25
C SER A 203 -1.92 -2.67 14.75
N VAL A 204 -2.17 -3.90 15.21
CA VAL A 204 -2.18 -4.19 16.65
C VAL A 204 -0.77 -4.01 17.24
N PRO A 205 -0.66 -3.83 18.58
CA PRO A 205 0.63 -3.64 19.21
C PRO A 205 1.63 -4.76 18.88
N VAL A 206 2.88 -4.39 18.64
CA VAL A 206 3.99 -5.36 18.64
C VAL A 206 4.20 -5.82 20.09
N VAL A 207 4.16 -7.12 20.34
CA VAL A 207 4.38 -7.69 21.67
C VAL A 207 5.85 -8.07 21.85
N ARG A 208 6.45 -8.75 20.86
CA ARG A 208 7.89 -9.10 20.84
C ARG A 208 8.50 -8.83 19.46
N GLY A 209 9.78 -8.47 19.47
CA GLY A 209 10.52 -8.07 18.26
C GLY A 209 10.22 -6.62 17.86
N GLU A 210 10.18 -6.38 16.56
CA GLU A 210 9.86 -5.08 15.95
C GLU A 210 9.13 -5.29 14.63
N LYS A 211 8.39 -4.30 14.15
CA LYS A 211 7.70 -4.35 12.85
C LYS A 211 8.16 -3.22 11.96
N TRP A 212 8.62 -3.58 10.77
CA TRP A 212 8.91 -2.69 9.65
C TRP A 212 7.93 -2.96 8.52
N VAL A 213 7.32 -1.90 8.00
CA VAL A 213 6.44 -1.99 6.82
C VAL A 213 6.75 -0.91 5.81
N ALA A 214 6.61 -1.25 4.53
CA ALA A 214 6.48 -0.27 3.47
C ALA A 214 5.00 -0.17 3.06
N THR A 215 4.48 1.04 2.88
CA THR A 215 3.08 1.28 2.50
C THR A 215 3.03 2.11 1.24
N GLN A 216 2.29 1.59 0.25
CA GLN A 216 2.01 2.29 -1.00
C GLN A 216 0.51 2.58 -1.05
N TRP A 217 0.18 3.87 -1.18
CA TRP A 217 -1.18 4.31 -1.47
C TRP A 217 -1.30 4.69 -2.95
N MET A 218 -2.43 4.30 -3.54
CA MET A 218 -2.80 4.70 -4.90
C MET A 218 -3.95 5.68 -4.87
N ARG A 219 -3.86 6.73 -5.68
CA ARG A 219 -4.85 7.81 -5.81
C ARG A 219 -5.80 7.57 -6.98
N ARG A 220 -7.00 8.15 -6.92
CA ARG A 220 -7.98 8.11 -8.02
C ARG A 220 -7.47 8.82 -9.28
N GLN A 221 -6.71 9.89 -9.11
CA GLN A 221 -6.14 10.68 -10.19
C GLN A 221 -4.64 10.82 -9.96
N ARG A 222 -3.92 11.17 -11.03
CA ARG A 222 -2.48 11.37 -10.99
C ARG A 222 -2.09 12.37 -9.90
N VAL A 223 -1.00 12.06 -9.19
CA VAL A 223 -0.36 12.93 -8.21
C VAL A 223 1.11 13.18 -8.55
N ARG A 224 1.75 12.28 -9.29
CA ARG A 224 3.10 12.46 -9.81
C ARG A 224 3.07 13.24 -11.12
N SER A 225 3.95 14.22 -11.26
CA SER A 225 4.21 14.85 -12.55
C SER A 225 4.98 13.86 -13.43
N LEU A 226 4.54 13.66 -14.68
CA LEU A 226 5.34 12.94 -15.68
C LEU A 226 6.73 13.60 -15.72
N GLY A 227 7.78 12.85 -15.39
CA GLY A 227 9.11 13.18 -15.89
C GLY A 227 8.95 13.33 -17.41
N LEU A 228 9.32 14.50 -17.94
CA LEU A 228 9.34 14.75 -19.37
C LEU A 228 10.14 13.60 -20.01
N ILE A 229 9.45 12.67 -20.66
CA ILE A 229 10.10 11.78 -21.63
C ILE A 229 10.49 12.75 -22.74
N PRO A 230 11.79 13.06 -22.97
CA PRO A 230 12.16 13.84 -24.13
C PRO A 230 11.61 13.10 -25.35
N ASN A 231 10.82 13.82 -26.15
CA ASN A 231 10.30 13.31 -27.41
C ASN A 231 11.49 12.72 -28.19
N PRO A 232 11.47 11.43 -28.60
CA PRO A 232 12.51 10.95 -29.48
C PRO A 232 12.45 11.80 -30.75
N ALA A 233 13.54 12.52 -31.01
CA ALA A 233 13.76 13.25 -32.25
C ALA A 233 13.72 12.32 -33.45
#